data_AF-A0A6J6XA70-F1
#
_entry.id   AF-A0A6J6XA70-F1
#
_cell.length_a   1.000
_cell.length_b   1.000
_cell.length_c   1.000
_cell.angle_alpha   90.00
_cell.angle_beta   90.00
_cell.angle_gamma   90.00
#
_symmetry.space_group_name_H-M   'P 1'
#
loop_
_entity.id
_entity.type
_entity.pdbx_description
1 polymer ?
#
loop_
_entity_poly.entity_id
_entity_poly.type
_entity_poly.pdbx_seq_one_letter_code
_entity_poly.pdbx_strand_id
1 'polypeptide(L)'
;MRNYLSPLAEARDIPPKGFGSFAVDPIPMGTVVATFGGTILNRIDFETYPLEQRSRSIQIDVNQFVLGPELREPGDSINHSCSPNCQLRNATQLIAMRDIAVGEELTYDYATSDTSDYDEFDCACGSDNCRGRVSGNDWTLPDLQNRYQNMFSPYVQRKIQAAQLVRALTKRDAEHLINNFDDNPHQALVHALRIVTGMPNASWKTLVAQVSPDLEHRELLYGADQSSLDKLAQQLNERRTL
;
A
#
# COMPACT_ATOMS: atom_id res chain seq x y z
N MET A 1 13.96 -10.87 -0.69
CA MET A 1 14.44 -9.95 -1.75
C MET A 1 15.65 -9.20 -1.22
N ARG A 2 16.66 -8.88 -2.03
CA ARG A 2 17.84 -8.12 -1.54
C ARG A 2 17.60 -6.62 -1.69
N ASN A 3 18.04 -5.85 -0.69
CA ASN A 3 18.13 -4.40 -0.80
C ASN A 3 19.08 -4.03 -1.93
N TYR A 4 18.84 -2.89 -2.59
CA TYR A 4 19.73 -2.37 -3.62
C TYR A 4 19.68 -0.85 -3.63
N LEU A 5 20.84 -0.23 -3.81
CA LEU A 5 21.02 1.15 -4.25
C LEU A 5 21.88 1.14 -5.52
N SER A 6 21.54 1.97 -6.49
CA SER A 6 22.32 2.13 -7.72
C SER A 6 23.76 2.55 -7.42
N PRO A 7 24.77 2.02 -8.13
CA PRO A 7 26.15 2.49 -8.01
C PRO A 7 26.34 3.94 -8.48
N LEU A 8 25.34 4.51 -9.18
CA LEU A 8 25.31 5.93 -9.55
C LEU A 8 24.83 6.83 -8.40
N ALA A 9 24.56 6.27 -7.23
CA ALA A 9 24.12 6.97 -6.05
C ALA A 9 24.86 6.48 -4.81
N GLU A 10 24.90 7.33 -3.78
CA GLU A 10 25.44 6.98 -2.48
C GLU A 10 24.49 7.40 -1.36
N ALA A 11 24.35 6.56 -0.34
CA ALA A 11 23.64 6.91 0.89
C ALA A 11 24.56 7.73 1.79
N ARG A 12 24.02 8.81 2.37
CA ARG A 12 24.72 9.74 3.25
C ARG A 12 23.93 9.96 4.53
N ASP A 13 24.64 10.21 5.62
CA ASP A 13 24.10 10.89 6.78
C ASP A 13 23.77 12.35 6.44
N ILE A 14 22.57 12.80 6.81
CA ILE A 14 22.07 14.17 6.65
C ILE A 14 21.55 14.69 7.99
N PRO A 15 22.38 14.98 9.01
CA PRO A 15 21.89 15.53 10.27
C PRO A 15 21.19 16.90 10.08
N PRO A 16 20.07 17.20 10.76
CA PRO A 16 19.34 16.33 11.70
C PRO A 16 18.27 15.44 11.02
N LYS A 17 18.15 15.45 9.69
CA LYS A 17 17.13 14.73 8.90
C LYS A 17 17.30 13.19 8.89
N GLY A 18 18.43 12.67 9.35
CA GLY A 18 18.72 11.24 9.36
C GLY A 18 19.60 10.86 8.18
N PHE A 19 19.07 10.12 7.21
CA PHE A 19 19.82 9.62 6.05
C PHE A 19 19.12 9.99 4.75
N GLY A 20 19.85 9.97 3.63
CA GLY A 20 19.26 10.03 2.30
C GLY A 20 20.26 9.61 1.24
N SER A 21 19.78 9.32 0.03
CA SER A 21 20.63 8.88 -1.08
C SER A 21 20.73 9.97 -2.13
N PHE A 22 21.92 10.17 -2.67
CA PHE A 22 22.20 11.23 -3.64
C PHE A 22 22.88 10.66 -4.87
N ALA A 23 22.55 11.22 -6.04
CA ALA A 23 23.27 10.92 -7.26
C ALA A 23 24.75 11.36 -7.14
N VAL A 24 25.67 10.44 -7.43
CA VAL A 24 27.12 10.73 -7.56
C VAL A 24 27.58 10.75 -9.02
N ASP A 25 26.75 10.21 -9.91
CA ASP A 25 26.86 10.30 -11.36
C ASP A 25 25.49 10.64 -11.98
N PRO A 26 25.45 11.15 -13.22
CA PRO A 26 24.17 11.36 -13.91
C PRO A 26 23.37 10.06 -14.00
N ILE A 27 22.09 10.10 -13.61
CA ILE A 27 21.19 8.94 -13.66
C ILE A 27 20.16 9.17 -14.76
N PRO A 28 20.20 8.41 -15.87
CA PRO A 28 19.20 8.52 -16.92
C PRO A 28 17.80 8.11 -16.46
N MET A 29 16.77 8.71 -17.05
CA MET A 29 15.37 8.31 -16.86
C MET A 29 15.19 6.80 -17.05
N GLY A 30 14.37 6.18 -16.19
CA GLY A 30 14.06 4.76 -16.23
C GLY A 30 15.10 3.84 -15.57
N THR A 31 16.24 4.39 -15.16
CA THR A 31 17.26 3.63 -14.42
C THR A 31 16.69 3.14 -13.09
N VAL A 32 16.94 1.87 -12.73
CA VAL A 32 16.64 1.35 -11.39
C VAL A 32 17.57 2.00 -10.37
N VAL A 33 16.99 2.77 -9.45
CA VAL A 33 17.75 3.52 -8.45
C VAL A 33 17.80 2.81 -7.11
N ALA A 34 16.73 2.14 -6.71
CA ALA A 34 16.67 1.43 -5.44
C ALA A 34 15.72 0.23 -5.50
N THR A 35 15.91 -0.75 -4.61
CA THR A 35 14.94 -1.81 -4.35
C THR A 35 14.85 -2.07 -2.86
N PHE A 36 13.64 -1.97 -2.31
CA PHE A 36 13.35 -2.37 -0.93
C PHE A 36 13.38 -3.89 -0.84
N GLY A 37 14.29 -4.42 -0.02
CA GLY A 37 14.48 -5.85 0.17
C GLY A 37 14.41 -6.21 1.63
N GLY A 38 13.89 -7.40 1.92
CA GLY A 38 13.75 -7.88 3.29
C GLY A 38 12.72 -9.00 3.42
N THR A 39 12.18 -9.11 4.63
CA THR A 39 11.17 -10.10 5.01
C THR A 39 9.78 -9.49 4.91
N ILE A 40 8.82 -10.24 4.38
CA ILE A 40 7.41 -9.80 4.34
C ILE A 40 6.78 -10.16 5.68
N LEU A 41 6.29 -9.16 6.40
CA LEU A 41 5.61 -9.31 7.69
C LEU A 41 4.16 -8.85 7.60
N ASN A 42 3.31 -9.45 8.42
CA ASN A 42 1.99 -8.88 8.68
C ASN A 42 2.10 -7.68 9.63
N ARG A 43 1.01 -6.90 9.78
CA ARG A 43 0.96 -5.71 10.64
C ARG A 43 1.35 -6.01 12.08
N ILE A 44 0.86 -7.10 12.66
CA ILE A 44 1.11 -7.45 14.06
C ILE A 44 2.59 -7.73 14.27
N ASP A 45 3.18 -8.61 13.46
CA ASP A 45 4.60 -8.92 13.54
C ASP A 45 5.44 -7.67 13.25
N PHE A 46 5.07 -6.89 12.22
CA PHE A 46 5.74 -5.66 11.84
C PHE A 46 5.81 -4.67 13.01
N GLU A 47 4.71 -4.44 13.73
CA GLU A 47 4.64 -3.53 14.88
C GLU A 47 5.55 -3.92 16.06
N THR A 48 5.98 -5.18 16.15
CA THR A 48 6.93 -5.60 17.19
C THR A 48 8.35 -5.09 16.96
N TYR A 49 8.66 -4.60 15.76
CA TYR A 49 10.00 -4.13 15.40
C TYR A 49 10.22 -2.64 15.76
N PRO A 50 11.49 -2.23 16.01
CA PRO A 50 11.83 -0.85 16.33
C PRO A 50 11.35 0.15 15.28
N LEU A 51 10.94 1.34 15.73
CA LEU A 51 10.41 2.40 14.86
C LEU A 51 11.37 2.75 13.71
N GLU A 52 12.68 2.80 13.98
CA GLU A 52 13.70 3.15 12.97
C GLU A 52 13.77 2.13 11.82
N GLN A 53 13.58 0.84 12.12
CA GLN A 53 13.54 -0.19 11.09
C GLN A 53 12.21 -0.18 10.33
N ARG A 54 11.11 0.10 11.02
CA ARG A 54 9.79 0.27 10.39
C ARG A 54 9.73 1.49 9.48
N SER A 55 10.37 2.61 9.86
CA SER A 55 10.33 3.87 9.10
C SER A 55 11.07 3.83 7.76
N ARG A 56 11.81 2.75 7.48
CA ARG A 56 12.49 2.49 6.19
C ARG A 56 11.87 1.34 5.39
N SER A 57 10.67 0.92 5.79
CA SER A 57 9.92 -0.18 5.16
C SER A 57 8.92 0.34 4.13
N ILE A 58 8.44 -0.57 3.27
CA ILE A 58 7.41 -0.27 2.26
C ILE A 58 6.22 -1.23 2.41
N GLN A 59 5.00 -0.70 2.30
CA GLN A 59 3.78 -1.50 2.25
C GLN A 59 3.57 -2.08 0.85
N ILE A 60 3.29 -3.38 0.78
CA ILE A 60 3.05 -4.10 -0.49
C ILE A 60 1.67 -4.76 -0.57
N ASP A 61 0.94 -4.83 0.55
CA ASP A 61 -0.48 -5.18 0.61
C ASP A 61 -1.12 -4.68 1.93
N VAL A 62 -2.43 -4.85 2.13
CA VAL A 62 -3.21 -4.38 3.30
C VAL A 62 -2.56 -4.73 4.63
N ASN A 63 -1.98 -5.91 4.69
CA ASN A 63 -1.37 -6.49 5.88
C ASN A 63 -0.02 -7.11 5.52
N GLN A 64 0.73 -6.50 4.61
CA GLN A 64 2.03 -6.98 4.16
C GLN A 64 3.00 -5.82 3.99
N PHE A 65 4.09 -5.88 4.75
CA PHE A 65 5.15 -4.88 4.79
C PHE A 65 6.48 -5.56 4.52
N VAL A 66 7.30 -4.98 3.66
CA VAL A 66 8.69 -5.44 3.48
C VAL A 66 9.54 -4.75 4.52
N LEU A 67 9.92 -5.50 5.57
CA LEU A 67 10.83 -5.04 6.61
C LEU A 67 12.27 -5.31 6.18
N GLY A 68 13.07 -4.25 6.06
CA GLY A 68 14.51 -4.34 5.79
C GLY A 68 15.31 -5.02 6.92
N PRO A 69 16.62 -5.25 6.74
CA PRO A 69 17.49 -5.83 7.75
C PRO A 69 17.56 -4.99 9.04
N GLU A 70 18.13 -5.54 10.12
CA GLU A 70 18.27 -4.84 11.42
C GLU A 70 19.18 -3.61 11.30
N LEU A 71 20.28 -3.73 10.56
CA LEU A 71 21.16 -2.61 10.23
C LEU A 71 20.74 -2.01 8.89
N ARG A 72 20.70 -0.68 8.81
CA ARG A 72 20.34 0.07 7.60
C ARG A 72 21.27 -0.28 6.43
N GLU A 73 20.69 -0.66 5.30
CA GLU A 73 21.41 -0.83 4.04
C GLU A 73 21.21 0.42 3.15
N PRO A 74 22.12 0.69 2.19
CA PRO A 74 22.05 1.93 1.38
C PRO A 74 20.71 2.15 0.67
N GLY A 75 20.07 1.10 0.15
CA GLY A 75 18.78 1.19 -0.54
C GLY A 75 17.59 1.48 0.37
N ASP A 76 17.78 1.43 1.70
CA ASP A 76 16.75 1.82 2.68
C ASP A 76 16.71 3.35 2.92
N SER A 77 17.59 4.10 2.27
CA SER A 77 17.78 5.54 2.52
C SER A 77 17.22 6.38 1.37
N ILE A 78 15.98 6.10 0.94
CA ILE A 78 15.26 6.91 -0.05
C ILE A 78 14.17 7.68 0.68
N ASN A 79 14.28 9.00 0.67
CA ASN A 79 13.36 9.87 1.40
C ASN A 79 12.10 10.21 0.60
N HIS A 80 11.15 10.78 1.33
CA HIS A 80 9.97 11.37 0.77
C HIS A 80 10.24 12.75 0.12
N SER A 81 9.61 13.00 -1.03
CA SER A 81 9.36 14.36 -1.55
C SER A 81 7.96 14.46 -2.16
N CYS A 82 7.28 15.62 -1.97
CA CYS A 82 6.00 15.92 -2.64
C CYS A 82 6.17 16.28 -4.13
N SER A 83 7.41 16.56 -4.55
CA SER A 83 7.85 16.65 -5.95
C SER A 83 9.06 15.73 -6.17
N PRO A 84 8.83 14.41 -6.25
CA PRO A 84 9.92 13.44 -6.31
C PRO A 84 10.62 13.42 -7.67
N ASN A 85 11.75 12.71 -7.73
CA ASN A 85 12.45 12.38 -8.98
C ASN A 85 12.52 10.86 -9.25
N CYS A 86 11.93 10.04 -8.37
CA CYS A 86 11.82 8.59 -8.52
C CYS A 86 10.36 8.14 -8.41
N GLN A 87 10.02 7.04 -9.10
CA GLN A 87 8.69 6.41 -9.08
C GLN A 87 8.80 4.90 -8.86
N LEU A 88 7.71 4.28 -8.41
CA LEU A 88 7.62 2.83 -8.34
C LEU A 88 7.45 2.24 -9.75
N ARG A 89 8.27 1.24 -10.06
CA ARG A 89 8.11 0.37 -11.24
C ARG A 89 7.25 -0.85 -10.93
N ASN A 90 7.32 -1.33 -9.69
CA ASN A 90 6.58 -2.46 -9.17
C ASN A 90 6.39 -2.29 -7.65
N ALA A 91 6.11 -3.36 -6.91
CA ALA A 91 5.83 -3.27 -5.48
C ALA A 91 7.00 -2.76 -4.62
N THR A 92 8.25 -2.92 -5.06
CA THR A 92 9.44 -2.62 -4.22
C THR A 92 10.59 -1.94 -4.95
N GLN A 93 10.50 -1.75 -6.26
CA GLN A 93 11.59 -1.18 -7.06
C GLN A 93 11.27 0.24 -7.50
N LEU A 94 12.22 1.14 -7.24
CA LEU A 94 12.18 2.53 -7.70
C LEU A 94 13.00 2.72 -8.96
N ILE A 95 12.49 3.51 -9.89
CA ILE A 95 13.18 3.98 -11.09
C ILE A 95 13.18 5.51 -11.15
N ALA A 96 14.18 6.09 -11.81
CA ALA A 96 14.21 7.52 -12.10
C ALA A 96 13.04 7.92 -13.03
N MET A 97 12.27 8.95 -12.69
CA MET A 97 11.14 9.42 -13.52
C MET A 97 11.55 10.45 -14.59
N ARG A 98 12.76 10.98 -14.47
CA ARG A 98 13.45 11.90 -15.37
C ARG A 98 14.95 11.67 -15.25
N ASP A 99 15.74 12.35 -16.08
CA ASP A 99 17.18 12.42 -15.83
C ASP A 99 17.44 13.13 -14.50
N ILE A 100 18.36 12.58 -13.70
CA ILE A 100 18.75 13.10 -12.39
C ILE A 100 20.22 13.51 -12.46
N ALA A 101 20.50 14.76 -12.10
CA ALA A 101 21.83 15.34 -12.08
C ALA A 101 22.61 14.92 -10.82
N VAL A 102 23.94 14.97 -10.94
CA VAL A 102 24.85 14.75 -9.80
C VAL A 102 24.50 15.69 -8.66
N GLY A 103 24.42 15.16 -7.44
CA GLY A 103 24.11 15.91 -6.23
C GLY A 103 22.63 16.02 -5.88
N GLU A 104 21.72 15.65 -6.78
CA GLU A 104 20.29 15.59 -6.45
C GLU A 104 20.00 14.42 -5.49
N GLU A 105 19.12 14.67 -4.52
CA GLU A 105 18.61 13.62 -3.61
C GLU A 105 17.61 12.73 -4.35
N LEU A 106 17.74 11.42 -4.20
CA LEU A 106 16.78 10.44 -4.69
C LEU A 106 15.58 10.38 -3.76
N THR A 107 14.41 10.74 -4.28
CA THR A 107 13.18 10.81 -3.50
C THR A 107 11.99 10.25 -4.27
N TYR A 108 11.03 9.68 -3.56
CA TYR A 108 9.73 9.26 -4.10
C TYR A 108 8.59 9.74 -3.21
N ASP A 109 7.36 9.70 -3.71
CA ASP A 109 6.19 10.07 -2.90
C ASP A 109 5.62 8.84 -2.19
N TYR A 110 5.61 8.83 -0.85
CA TYR A 110 5.18 7.66 -0.06
C TYR A 110 3.70 7.36 -0.26
N ALA A 111 2.89 8.34 -0.68
CA ALA A 111 1.50 8.11 -1.07
C ALA A 111 1.36 7.12 -2.26
N THR A 112 2.46 6.84 -2.97
CA THR A 112 2.46 5.87 -4.08
C THR A 112 2.58 4.42 -3.59
N SER A 113 3.04 4.16 -2.37
CA SER A 113 3.19 2.81 -1.78
C SER A 113 2.31 2.59 -0.56
N ASP A 114 2.23 3.57 0.33
CA ASP A 114 1.82 3.37 1.71
C ASP A 114 0.42 3.93 1.96
N THR A 115 -0.36 3.16 2.71
CA THR A 115 -1.78 3.44 2.98
C THR A 115 -2.16 3.24 4.44
N SER A 116 -1.14 3.19 5.30
CA SER A 116 -1.26 2.94 6.73
C SER A 116 -0.48 3.99 7.50
N ASP A 117 -0.70 4.05 8.81
CA ASP A 117 -0.23 5.12 9.69
C ASP A 117 1.21 4.93 10.22
N TYR A 118 1.94 3.89 9.81
CA TYR A 118 3.24 3.58 10.41
C TYR A 118 4.35 4.58 10.02
N ASP A 119 4.15 5.33 8.94
CA ASP A 119 5.10 6.25 8.32
C ASP A 119 4.51 7.66 8.15
N GLU A 120 3.56 8.07 9.00
CA GLU A 120 3.09 9.48 9.00
C GLU A 120 4.11 10.42 9.67
N PHE A 121 4.32 11.59 9.07
CA PHE A 121 5.22 12.62 9.61
C PHE A 121 4.90 14.01 9.07
N ASP A 122 5.39 15.04 9.78
CA ASP A 122 5.35 16.42 9.30
C ASP A 122 6.44 16.62 8.23
N CYS A 123 6.01 17.05 7.04
CA CYS A 123 6.84 17.05 5.85
C CYS A 123 7.65 18.35 5.72
N ALA A 124 8.97 18.19 5.63
CA ALA A 124 9.93 19.26 5.39
C ALA A 124 10.77 19.03 4.12
N CYS A 125 10.17 18.43 3.08
CA CYS A 125 10.87 18.11 1.82
C CYS A 125 11.31 19.35 1.03
N GLY A 126 10.71 20.52 1.29
CA GLY A 126 11.12 21.80 0.72
C GLY A 126 10.65 22.06 -0.72
N SER A 127 9.84 21.19 -1.32
CA SER A 127 9.23 21.44 -2.62
C SER A 127 8.14 22.52 -2.56
N ASP A 128 7.94 23.27 -3.64
CA ASP A 128 6.92 24.34 -3.74
C ASP A 128 5.48 23.85 -3.46
N ASN A 129 5.22 22.57 -3.72
CA ASN A 129 3.94 21.90 -3.47
C ASN A 129 3.97 20.97 -2.25
N CYS A 130 4.84 21.25 -1.27
CA CYS A 130 4.91 20.47 -0.05
C CYS A 130 3.54 20.41 0.65
N ARG A 131 3.09 19.20 1.01
CA ARG A 131 1.81 18.98 1.70
C ARG A 131 1.84 19.39 3.18
N GLY A 132 3.01 19.64 3.75
CA GLY A 132 3.21 19.95 5.18
C GLY A 132 3.06 18.74 6.11
N ARG A 133 2.26 17.73 5.74
CA ARG A 133 2.16 16.44 6.42
C ARG A 133 1.99 15.33 5.39
N VAL A 134 2.66 14.19 5.62
CA VAL A 134 2.41 12.94 4.89
C VAL A 134 1.56 12.04 5.76
N SER A 135 0.50 11.48 5.18
CA SER A 135 -0.42 10.58 5.87
C SER A 135 -0.69 9.29 5.09
N GLY A 136 -1.12 8.25 5.79
CA GLY A 136 -1.56 6.99 5.17
C GLY A 136 -2.83 7.12 4.30
N ASN A 137 -3.44 8.30 4.24
CA ASN A 137 -4.62 8.58 3.41
C ASN A 137 -4.31 9.40 2.16
N ASP A 138 -3.07 9.82 1.96
CA ASP A 138 -2.71 10.74 0.88
C ASP A 138 -2.97 10.14 -0.52
N TRP A 139 -2.88 8.82 -0.65
CA TRP A 139 -3.22 8.09 -1.89
C TRP A 139 -4.67 8.32 -2.35
N THR A 140 -5.56 8.81 -1.48
CA THR A 140 -6.95 9.14 -1.80
C THR A 140 -7.12 10.53 -2.45
N LEU A 141 -6.09 11.38 -2.38
CA LEU A 141 -6.15 12.75 -2.88
C LEU A 141 -6.28 12.78 -4.41
N PRO A 142 -7.31 13.42 -4.99
CA PRO A 142 -7.53 13.45 -6.43
C PRO A 142 -6.34 14.01 -7.22
N ASP A 143 -5.69 15.05 -6.70
CA ASP A 143 -4.52 15.66 -7.35
C ASP A 143 -3.33 14.70 -7.44
N LEU A 144 -3.10 13.87 -6.41
CA LEU A 144 -2.05 12.86 -6.43
C LEU A 144 -2.40 11.69 -7.34
N GLN A 145 -3.66 11.24 -7.33
CA GLN A 145 -4.13 10.20 -8.25
C GLN A 145 -3.98 10.63 -9.71
N ASN A 146 -4.26 11.89 -10.01
CA ASN A 146 -4.07 12.45 -11.35
C ASN A 146 -2.59 12.63 -11.71
N ARG A 147 -1.75 13.05 -10.77
CA ARG A 147 -0.31 13.27 -10.99
C ARG A 147 0.46 11.96 -11.21
N TYR A 148 0.19 10.94 -10.40
CA TYR A 148 0.95 9.69 -10.35
C TYR A 148 0.26 8.54 -11.09
N GLN A 149 -0.56 8.83 -12.11
CA GLN A 149 -1.23 7.81 -12.91
C GLN A 149 -0.23 6.75 -13.40
N ASN A 150 -0.50 5.48 -13.10
CA ASN A 150 0.36 4.33 -13.44
C ASN A 150 1.72 4.28 -12.71
N MET A 151 1.96 5.15 -11.73
CA MET A 151 3.18 5.20 -10.91
C MET A 151 2.95 4.71 -9.48
N PHE A 152 1.71 4.44 -9.10
CA PHE A 152 1.36 3.79 -7.84
C PHE A 152 1.87 2.35 -7.80
N SER A 153 2.21 1.88 -6.60
CA SER A 153 2.45 0.46 -6.36
C SER A 153 1.25 -0.36 -6.84
N PRO A 154 1.44 -1.62 -7.25
CA PRO A 154 0.31 -2.47 -7.63
C PRO A 154 -0.75 -2.59 -6.52
N TYR A 155 -0.35 -2.47 -5.26
CA TYR A 155 -1.27 -2.47 -4.12
C TYR A 155 -2.13 -1.22 -4.07
N VAL A 156 -1.53 -0.03 -4.09
CA VAL A 156 -2.27 1.23 -4.05
C VAL A 156 -3.15 1.39 -5.29
N GLN A 157 -2.63 0.99 -6.46
CA GLN A 157 -3.40 0.99 -7.71
C GLN A 157 -4.66 0.12 -7.61
N ARG A 158 -4.59 -1.06 -6.98
CA ARG A 158 -5.77 -1.90 -6.70
C ARG A 158 -6.75 -1.21 -5.77
N LYS A 159 -6.30 -0.47 -4.76
CA LYS A 159 -7.18 0.28 -3.85
C LYS A 159 -7.89 1.44 -4.54
N ILE A 160 -7.18 2.19 -5.39
CA ILE A 160 -7.77 3.27 -6.18
C ILE A 160 -8.86 2.72 -7.11
N GLN A 161 -8.57 1.63 -7.84
CA GLN A 161 -9.56 0.98 -8.72
C GLN A 161 -10.76 0.44 -7.94
N ALA A 162 -10.51 -0.20 -6.79
CA ALA A 162 -11.57 -0.70 -5.92
C ALA A 162 -12.48 0.43 -5.45
N ALA A 163 -11.93 1.55 -4.99
CA ALA A 163 -12.70 2.71 -4.53
C ALA A 163 -13.63 3.29 -5.61
N GLN A 164 -13.26 3.18 -6.90
CA GLN A 164 -14.10 3.61 -8.02
C GLN A 164 -15.26 2.65 -8.32
N LEU A 165 -15.15 1.38 -7.92
CA LEU A 165 -16.13 0.33 -8.20
C LEU A 165 -17.02 -0.02 -6.99
N VAL A 166 -16.61 0.36 -5.78
CA VAL A 166 -17.37 0.13 -4.55
C VAL A 166 -18.77 0.71 -4.70
N ARG A 167 -19.77 -0.12 -4.41
CA ARG A 167 -21.16 0.31 -4.26
C ARG A 167 -21.88 -0.56 -3.23
N ALA A 168 -22.95 -0.03 -2.65
CA ALA A 168 -23.86 -0.83 -1.84
C ALA A 168 -24.53 -1.93 -2.68
N LEU A 169 -24.95 -3.01 -2.00
CA LEU A 169 -25.79 -4.04 -2.62
C LEU A 169 -27.13 -3.42 -3.03
N THR A 170 -27.59 -3.70 -4.24
CA THR A 170 -28.98 -3.41 -4.62
C THR A 170 -29.92 -4.41 -3.96
N LYS A 171 -31.23 -4.16 -4.00
CA LYS A 171 -32.24 -5.14 -3.60
C LYS A 171 -32.03 -6.51 -4.28
N ARG A 172 -31.73 -6.51 -5.57
CA ARG A 172 -31.47 -7.74 -6.35
C ARG A 172 -30.21 -8.47 -5.87
N ASP A 173 -29.14 -7.74 -5.57
CA ASP A 173 -27.90 -8.33 -5.07
C ASP A 173 -28.11 -8.96 -3.68
N ALA A 174 -28.90 -8.29 -2.82
CA ALA A 174 -29.26 -8.79 -1.49
C ALA A 174 -30.17 -10.03 -1.56
N GLU A 175 -31.17 -10.04 -2.45
CA GLU A 175 -32.00 -11.23 -2.71
C GLU A 175 -31.14 -12.40 -3.21
N HIS A 176 -30.19 -12.14 -4.10
CA HIS A 176 -29.24 -13.16 -4.54
C HIS A 176 -28.39 -13.69 -3.39
N LEU A 177 -27.88 -12.83 -2.50
CA LEU A 177 -27.14 -13.25 -1.32
C LEU A 177 -27.97 -14.21 -0.47
N ILE A 178 -29.18 -13.80 -0.05
CA ILE A 178 -30.01 -14.60 0.86
C ILE A 178 -30.46 -15.91 0.20
N ASN A 179 -30.93 -15.87 -1.05
CA ASN A 179 -31.49 -17.05 -1.71
C ASN A 179 -30.46 -18.15 -1.99
N ASN A 180 -29.17 -17.81 -2.07
CA ASN A 180 -28.10 -18.78 -2.36
C ASN A 180 -27.24 -19.10 -1.13
N PHE A 181 -27.49 -18.44 0.01
CA PHE A 181 -26.63 -18.56 1.18
C PHE A 181 -26.74 -19.95 1.83
N ASP A 182 -27.94 -20.49 1.97
CA ASP A 182 -28.16 -21.80 2.61
C ASP A 182 -27.50 -22.95 1.82
N ASP A 183 -27.52 -22.87 0.49
CA ASP A 183 -26.94 -23.89 -0.40
C ASP A 183 -25.42 -23.73 -0.58
N ASN A 184 -24.93 -22.48 -0.70
CA ASN A 184 -23.52 -22.20 -0.95
C ASN A 184 -23.09 -20.84 -0.34
N PRO A 185 -22.88 -20.80 0.99
CA PRO A 185 -22.68 -19.54 1.72
C PRO A 185 -21.40 -18.82 1.25
N HIS A 186 -20.34 -19.58 0.97
CA HIS A 186 -19.07 -19.04 0.50
C HIS A 186 -19.24 -18.34 -0.86
N GLN A 187 -19.90 -18.96 -1.85
CA GLN A 187 -20.10 -18.34 -3.15
C GLN A 187 -21.02 -17.11 -3.08
N ALA A 188 -22.08 -17.18 -2.28
CA ALA A 188 -23.01 -16.07 -2.09
C ALA A 188 -22.30 -14.86 -1.45
N LEU A 189 -21.51 -15.08 -0.41
CA LEU A 189 -20.70 -14.05 0.23
C LEU A 189 -19.62 -13.49 -0.70
N VAL A 190 -18.91 -14.34 -1.45
CA VAL A 190 -17.91 -13.86 -2.44
C VAL A 190 -18.56 -12.92 -3.44
N HIS A 191 -19.74 -13.26 -3.97
CA HIS A 191 -20.46 -12.39 -4.91
C HIS A 191 -20.77 -11.02 -4.29
N ALA A 192 -21.37 -11.01 -3.10
CA ALA A 192 -21.72 -9.78 -2.40
C ALA A 192 -20.49 -8.95 -2.02
N LEU A 193 -19.44 -9.58 -1.50
CA LEU A 193 -18.19 -8.93 -1.12
C LEU A 193 -17.52 -8.25 -2.32
N ARG A 194 -17.45 -8.91 -3.48
CA ARG A 194 -16.87 -8.32 -4.70
C ARG A 194 -17.54 -6.99 -5.09
N ILE A 195 -18.84 -6.86 -4.83
CA ILE A 195 -19.59 -5.62 -5.09
C ILE A 195 -19.23 -4.56 -4.05
N VAL A 196 -19.37 -4.88 -2.76
CA VAL A 196 -19.19 -3.88 -1.69
C VAL A 196 -17.73 -3.47 -1.47
N THR A 197 -16.77 -4.27 -1.91
CA THR A 197 -15.35 -3.92 -1.91
C THR A 197 -14.88 -3.38 -3.26
N GLY A 198 -15.70 -3.39 -4.31
CA GLY A 198 -15.30 -2.97 -5.66
C GLY A 198 -14.21 -3.86 -6.28
N MET A 199 -14.12 -5.14 -5.89
CA MET A 199 -13.06 -6.07 -6.33
C MET A 199 -13.62 -7.26 -7.12
N PRO A 200 -14.04 -7.10 -8.38
CA PRO A 200 -14.84 -8.10 -9.12
C PRO A 200 -14.17 -9.47 -9.30
N ASN A 201 -12.83 -9.51 -9.27
CA ASN A 201 -12.04 -10.73 -9.50
C ASN A 201 -11.25 -11.19 -8.27
N ALA A 202 -11.46 -10.57 -7.10
CA ALA A 202 -10.71 -10.94 -5.91
C ALA A 202 -11.06 -12.34 -5.38
N SER A 203 -10.07 -12.96 -4.75
CA SER A 203 -10.21 -14.22 -4.02
C SER A 203 -10.95 -14.03 -2.70
N TRP A 204 -11.50 -15.10 -2.12
CA TRP A 204 -12.10 -15.07 -0.78
C TRP A 204 -11.17 -14.46 0.26
N LYS A 205 -9.91 -14.89 0.29
CA LYS A 205 -8.90 -14.38 1.24
C LYS A 205 -8.70 -12.87 1.11
N THR A 206 -8.60 -12.37 -0.12
CA THR A 206 -8.45 -10.94 -0.39
C THR A 206 -9.68 -10.15 0.06
N LEU A 207 -10.88 -10.64 -0.22
CA LEU A 207 -12.15 -9.98 0.14
C LEU A 207 -12.33 -9.91 1.65
N VAL A 208 -12.13 -11.03 2.34
CA VAL A 208 -12.21 -11.11 3.81
C VAL A 208 -11.17 -10.20 4.46
N ALA A 209 -9.94 -10.15 3.92
CA ALA A 209 -8.91 -9.25 4.43
C ALA A 209 -9.31 -7.76 4.38
N GLN A 210 -10.15 -7.37 3.41
CA GLN A 210 -10.66 -6.00 3.28
C GLN A 210 -11.77 -5.67 4.28
N VAL A 211 -12.68 -6.60 4.55
CA VAL A 211 -13.87 -6.33 5.38
C VAL A 211 -13.72 -6.70 6.85
N SER A 212 -12.74 -7.54 7.18
CA SER A 212 -12.40 -7.92 8.55
C SER A 212 -10.96 -7.53 8.83
N PRO A 213 -10.66 -6.44 9.56
CA PRO A 213 -9.29 -6.09 9.91
C PRO A 213 -8.69 -7.01 10.97
N ASP A 214 -9.53 -7.57 11.84
CA ASP A 214 -9.13 -8.48 12.94
C ASP A 214 -8.70 -9.85 12.41
N LEU A 215 -7.54 -10.35 12.89
CA LEU A 215 -6.99 -11.63 12.44
C LEU A 215 -7.79 -12.83 12.92
N GLU A 216 -8.27 -12.82 14.16
CA GLU A 216 -9.03 -13.94 14.72
C GLU A 216 -10.33 -14.15 13.94
N HIS A 217 -11.05 -13.07 13.65
CA HIS A 217 -12.23 -13.09 12.82
C HIS A 217 -11.95 -13.51 11.37
N ARG A 218 -10.80 -13.13 10.79
CA ARG A 218 -10.40 -13.62 9.46
C ARG A 218 -10.19 -15.13 9.45
N GLU A 219 -9.51 -15.67 10.47
CA GLU A 219 -9.27 -17.12 10.56
C GLU A 219 -10.57 -17.91 10.72
N LEU A 220 -11.54 -17.39 11.48
CA LEU A 220 -12.89 -17.96 11.54
C LEU A 220 -13.57 -17.96 10.16
N LEU A 221 -13.50 -16.86 9.41
CA LEU A 221 -14.05 -16.78 8.05
C LEU A 221 -13.30 -17.68 7.06
N TYR A 222 -11.99 -17.86 7.20
CA TYR A 222 -11.20 -18.80 6.39
C TYR A 222 -11.51 -20.25 6.71
N GLY A 223 -11.77 -20.55 7.98
CA GLY A 223 -12.22 -21.85 8.46
C GLY A 223 -13.70 -22.15 8.17
N ALA A 224 -14.42 -21.22 7.53
CA ALA A 224 -15.85 -21.33 7.25
C ALA A 224 -16.70 -21.55 8.52
N ASP A 225 -16.35 -20.87 9.63
CA ASP A 225 -17.17 -20.86 10.84
C ASP A 225 -18.56 -20.29 10.54
N GLN A 226 -19.60 -21.09 10.75
CA GLN A 226 -20.97 -20.76 10.34
C GLN A 226 -21.47 -19.45 10.98
N SER A 227 -21.24 -19.26 12.28
CA SER A 227 -21.66 -18.04 13.00
C SER A 227 -21.01 -16.79 12.40
N SER A 228 -19.74 -16.87 12.01
CA SER A 228 -19.03 -15.76 11.38
C SER A 228 -19.54 -15.47 9.96
N LEU A 229 -19.85 -16.52 9.18
CA LEU A 229 -20.46 -16.36 7.86
C LEU A 229 -21.87 -15.75 7.94
N ASP A 230 -22.70 -16.20 8.88
CA ASP A 230 -24.06 -15.69 9.10
C ASP A 230 -24.04 -14.20 9.47
N LYS A 231 -23.16 -13.82 10.40
CA LYS A 231 -22.97 -12.41 10.80
C LYS A 231 -22.53 -11.56 9.62
N LEU A 232 -21.61 -12.06 8.79
CA LEU A 232 -21.15 -11.33 7.62
C LEU A 232 -22.28 -11.15 6.59
N ALA A 233 -23.07 -12.19 6.33
CA ALA A 233 -24.22 -12.12 5.44
C ALA A 233 -25.26 -11.10 5.94
N GLN A 234 -25.55 -11.12 7.24
CA GLN A 234 -26.45 -10.15 7.87
C GLN A 234 -25.95 -8.71 7.70
N GLN A 235 -24.68 -8.45 8.02
CA GLN A 235 -24.07 -7.12 7.88
C GLN A 235 -24.12 -6.61 6.43
N LEU A 236 -23.85 -7.47 5.45
CA LEU A 236 -23.93 -7.11 4.03
C LEU A 236 -25.36 -6.78 3.61
N ASN A 237 -26.33 -7.57 4.08
CA ASN A 237 -27.74 -7.37 3.79
C ASN A 237 -28.29 -6.06 4.40
N GLU A 238 -27.84 -5.70 5.60
CA GLU A 238 -28.24 -4.46 6.29
C GLU A 238 -27.68 -3.19 5.63
N ARG A 239 -26.56 -3.31 4.90
CA ARG A 239 -25.91 -2.19 4.18
C ARG A 239 -26.41 -1.99 2.75
N ARG A 240 -27.49 -2.66 2.35
CA ARG A 240 -28.07 -2.54 0.99
C ARG A 240 -28.76 -1.19 0.77
N THR A 241 -28.87 -0.77 -0.49
CA THR A 241 -29.75 0.34 -0.87
C THR A 241 -31.20 -0.10 -0.85
N LEU A 242 -32.11 0.79 -0.45
CA LEU A 242 -33.56 0.58 -0.45
C LEU A 242 -34.12 0.34 -1.86
#